data_AF-A0A7D9HJZ2-F1
#
_entry.id   AF-A0A7D9HJZ2-F1
#
_cell.length_a   1.000
_cell.length_b   1.000
_cell.length_c   1.000
_cell.angle_alpha   90.00
_cell.angle_beta   90.00
_cell.angle_gamma   90.00
#
_symmetry.space_group_name_H-M   'P 1'
#
loop_
_entity.id
_entity.type
_entity.pdbx_description
1 polymer ?
#
loop_
_entity_poly.entity_id
_entity_poly.type
_entity_poly.pdbx_seq_one_letter_code
_entity_poly.pdbx_strand_id
1 'polypeptide(L)'
;NSEMNQTDGNFEVKCEQDKMQGEIDVPRCKKLLGIIKPLPVTFHRAFDMVPDQSAALEVIINLGFDRILTSGGKPDVLQGAPHLKDLVNQAGRRIIIMPGK
;
A
#
# COMPACT_ATOMS: atom_id res chain seq x y z
N ASN A 1 8.40 7.16 12.85
CA ASN A 1 8.18 5.94 13.64
C ASN A 1 7.32 4.99 12.82
N SER A 2 7.87 3.86 12.39
CA SER A 2 7.12 2.84 11.64
C SER A 2 6.36 1.95 12.61
N GLU A 3 5.05 2.13 12.68
CA GLU A 3 4.14 1.30 13.49
C GLU A 3 3.79 0.02 12.72
N MET A 4 4.03 -1.14 13.34
CA MET A 4 3.55 -2.43 12.85
C MET A 4 2.37 -2.85 13.73
N ASN A 5 1.19 -2.99 13.14
CA ASN A 5 0.03 -3.51 13.84
C ASN A 5 -0.26 -4.93 13.34
N GLN A 6 -0.39 -5.88 14.26
CA GLN A 6 -0.74 -7.27 13.96
C GLN A 6 -2.24 -7.44 14.18
N THR A 7 -2.98 -7.62 13.08
CA THR A 7 -4.44 -7.82 13.08
C THR A 7 -4.73 -9.15 12.38
N ASP A 8 -5.34 -10.10 13.09
CA ASP A 8 -5.84 -11.39 12.58
C ASP A 8 -4.91 -12.12 11.59
N GLY A 9 -3.63 -12.29 11.98
CA GLY A 9 -2.64 -13.04 11.19
C GLY A 9 -2.02 -12.28 10.01
N ASN A 10 -2.34 -10.99 9.84
CA ASN A 10 -1.73 -10.11 8.84
C ASN A 10 -0.90 -9.02 9.52
N PHE A 11 0.21 -8.65 8.88
CA PHE A 11 1.02 -7.52 9.32
C PHE A 11 0.65 -6.29 8.51
N GLU A 12 0.10 -5.29 9.20
CA GLU A 12 -0.09 -3.98 8.62
C GLU A 12 1.18 -3.17 8.79
N VAL A 13 1.78 -2.80 7.66
CA VAL A 13 3.04 -2.04 7.67
C VAL A 13 2.74 -0.59 7.35
N LYS A 14 3.08 0.27 8.32
CA LYS A 14 3.15 1.71 8.11
C LYS A 14 4.53 2.13 7.64
N CYS A 15 4.73 2.13 6.32
CA CYS A 15 5.83 2.86 5.72
C CYS A 15 5.46 4.35 5.70
N GLU A 16 6.19 5.14 6.48
CA GLU A 16 6.13 6.60 6.37
C GLU A 16 6.64 7.01 4.99
N GLN A 17 6.00 8.02 4.41
CA GLN A 17 6.41 8.61 3.13
C GLN A 17 7.66 9.47 3.34
N ASP A 18 8.48 9.59 2.31
CA ASP A 18 9.61 10.52 2.36
C ASP A 18 9.09 11.96 2.48
N LYS A 19 9.58 12.69 3.49
CA LYS A 19 9.14 14.04 3.87
C LYS A 19 9.31 15.08 2.77
N MET A 20 10.09 14.80 1.73
CA MET A 20 10.32 15.74 0.61
C MET A 20 9.49 15.47 -0.64
N GLN A 21 9.03 14.24 -0.90
CA GLN A 21 8.37 13.90 -2.17
C GLN A 21 7.02 13.18 -2.02
N GLY A 22 6.65 12.72 -0.82
CA GLY A 22 5.42 11.94 -0.63
C GLY A 22 5.50 10.53 -1.23
N GLU A 23 6.70 10.11 -1.64
CA GLU A 23 6.96 8.80 -2.22
C GLU A 23 7.15 7.71 -1.14
N ILE A 24 7.00 6.45 -1.56
CA ILE A 24 7.17 5.29 -0.69
C ILE A 24 8.66 5.06 -0.40
N ASP A 25 9.04 5.03 0.88
CA ASP A 25 10.40 4.69 1.32
C ASP A 25 10.69 3.18 1.11
N VAL A 26 11.14 2.84 -0.10
CA VAL A 26 11.49 1.48 -0.53
C VAL A 26 12.53 0.82 0.39
N PRO A 27 13.66 1.47 0.74
CA PRO A 27 14.64 0.89 1.66
C PRO A 27 14.04 0.49 3.00
N ARG A 28 13.16 1.32 3.56
CA ARG A 28 12.51 1.06 4.84
C ARG A 28 11.49 -0.06 4.73
N CYS A 29 10.61 -0.03 3.74
CA CYS A 29 9.65 -1.12 3.51
C CYS A 29 10.37 -2.47 3.32
N LYS A 30 11.48 -2.49 2.58
CA LYS A 30 12.27 -3.71 2.36
C LYS A 30 12.85 -4.30 3.66
N LYS A 31 13.32 -3.44 4.58
CA LYS A 31 13.77 -3.89 5.92
C LYS A 31 12.62 -4.49 6.72
N LEU A 32 11.44 -3.87 6.70
CA LEU A 32 10.26 -4.35 7.43
C LEU A 32 9.79 -5.70 6.86
N LEU A 33 9.71 -5.82 5.53
CA LEU A 33 9.37 -7.08 4.85
C LEU A 33 10.34 -8.20 5.17
N GLY A 34 11.64 -7.90 5.31
CA GLY A 34 12.65 -8.89 5.73
C GLY A 34 12.41 -9.46 7.12
N ILE A 35 11.76 -8.71 8.02
CA ILE A 35 11.42 -9.16 9.37
C ILE A 35 10.10 -9.95 9.37
N ILE A 36 9.17 -9.58 8.50
CA ILE A 36 7.80 -10.10 8.50
C ILE A 36 7.67 -11.42 7.70
N LYS A 37 8.50 -11.62 6.68
CA LYS A 37 8.47 -12.87 5.91
C LYS A 37 8.63 -14.09 6.83
N PRO A 38 7.81 -15.15 6.65
CA PRO A 38 6.96 -15.43 5.48
C PRO A 38 5.49 -14.95 5.58
N LEU A 39 5.14 -14.11 6.55
CA LEU A 39 3.75 -13.75 6.82
C LEU A 39 3.21 -12.74 5.79
N PRO A 40 1.91 -12.80 5.47
CA PRO A 40 1.30 -11.92 4.49
C PRO A 40 1.29 -10.47 4.97
N VAL A 41 1.62 -9.55 4.07
CA VAL A 41 1.83 -8.13 4.42
C VAL A 41 0.84 -7.25 3.68
N THR A 42 0.19 -6.36 4.44
CA THR A 42 -0.76 -5.39 3.92
C THR A 42 -0.19 -3.98 4.04
N PHE A 43 -0.19 -3.25 2.93
CA PHE A 43 0.13 -1.83 2.91
C PHE A 43 -1.11 -1.02 3.29
N HIS A 44 -1.03 -0.25 4.36
CA HIS A 44 -2.14 0.57 4.86
C HIS A 44 -2.38 1.85 4.01
N ARG A 45 -3.30 2.71 4.48
CA ARG A 45 -3.74 3.97 3.83
C ARG A 45 -2.67 5.01 3.46
N ALA A 46 -1.38 4.81 3.79
CA ALA A 46 -0.33 5.69 3.27
C ALA A 46 -0.33 5.75 1.73
N PHE A 47 -0.91 4.76 1.04
CA PHE A 47 -1.05 4.77 -0.40
C PHE A 47 -1.91 5.94 -0.91
N ASP A 48 -2.97 6.30 -0.18
CA ASP A 48 -3.88 7.38 -0.57
C ASP A 48 -3.21 8.76 -0.59
N MET A 49 -2.15 8.91 0.20
CA MET A 49 -1.40 10.14 0.36
C MET A 49 -0.25 10.26 -0.65
N VAL A 50 -0.01 9.24 -1.49
CA VAL A 50 1.06 9.29 -2.49
C VAL A 50 0.59 10.09 -3.71
N PRO A 51 1.39 11.06 -4.20
CA PRO A 51 1.02 11.85 -5.36
C PRO A 51 0.92 11.02 -6.66
N ASP A 52 1.81 10.04 -6.85
CA ASP A 52 1.75 9.08 -7.96
C ASP A 52 1.43 7.66 -7.47
N GLN A 53 0.13 7.37 -7.41
CA GLN A 53 -0.39 6.05 -6.99
C GLN A 53 -0.01 4.93 -7.98
N SER A 54 0.11 5.24 -9.28
CA SER A 54 0.47 4.25 -10.29
C SER A 54 1.91 3.78 -10.13
N ALA A 55 2.84 4.71 -9.92
CA ALA A 55 4.23 4.39 -9.63
C ALA A 55 4.38 3.67 -8.29
N ALA A 56 3.68 4.14 -7.24
CA ALA A 56 3.67 3.48 -5.94
C ALA A 56 3.16 2.04 -6.00
N LEU A 57 2.14 1.77 -6.82
CA LEU A 57 1.60 0.43 -6.98
C LEU A 57 2.66 -0.54 -7.51
N GLU A 58 3.41 -0.16 -8.54
CA GLU A 58 4.50 -0.99 -9.08
C GLU A 58 5.62 -1.19 -8.04
N VAL A 59 5.96 -0.16 -7.27
CA VAL A 59 6.94 -0.26 -6.19
C VAL A 59 6.50 -1.28 -5.13
N ILE A 60 5.23 -1.21 -4.69
CA ILE A 60 4.66 -2.13 -3.69
C ILE A 60 4.63 -3.58 -4.22
N ILE A 61 4.25 -3.77 -5.49
CA ILE A 61 4.26 -5.08 -6.14
C ILE A 61 5.69 -5.64 -6.19
N ASN A 62 6.66 -4.82 -6.58
CA ASN A 62 8.08 -5.21 -6.66
C ASN A 62 8.69 -5.52 -5.28
N LEU A 63 8.21 -4.83 -4.23
CA LEU A 63 8.59 -5.11 -2.86
C LEU A 63 8.05 -6.47 -2.38
N GLY A 64 6.91 -6.92 -2.93
CA GLY A 64 6.30 -8.21 -2.62
C GLY A 64 5.26 -8.13 -1.51
N PHE A 65 4.48 -7.05 -1.47
CA PHE A 65 3.28 -6.99 -0.64
C PHE A 65 2.14 -7.80 -1.26
N ASP A 66 1.27 -8.34 -0.41
CA ASP A 66 0.13 -9.16 -0.84
C ASP A 66 -1.14 -8.32 -1.00
N ARG A 67 -1.27 -7.24 -0.22
CA ARG A 67 -2.48 -6.42 -0.15
C ARG A 67 -2.18 -4.93 -0.02
N ILE A 68 -3.04 -4.10 -0.59
CA ILE A 68 -3.05 -2.64 -0.42
C ILE A 68 -4.42 -2.23 0.08
N LEU A 69 -4.45 -1.42 1.14
CA LEU A 69 -5.65 -0.81 1.67
C LEU A 69 -5.69 0.67 1.28
N THR A 70 -6.65 1.04 0.45
CA THR A 70 -6.75 2.38 -0.17
C THR A 70 -8.21 2.79 -0.35
N SER A 71 -8.50 4.08 -0.22
CA SER A 71 -9.81 4.67 -0.60
C SER A 71 -9.80 5.25 -2.03
N GLY A 72 -8.72 5.02 -2.80
CA GLY A 72 -8.52 5.57 -4.15
C GLY A 72 -8.08 7.03 -4.14
N GLY A 73 -7.33 7.47 -3.11
CA GLY A 73 -6.86 8.86 -3.00
C GLY A 73 -7.97 9.88 -2.74
N LYS A 74 -9.16 9.43 -2.32
CA LYS A 74 -10.32 10.28 -2.03
C LYS A 74 -10.83 10.07 -0.60
N PRO A 75 -11.56 11.06 -0.05
CA PRO A 75 -12.20 10.91 1.26
C PRO A 75 -13.18 9.74 1.31
N ASP A 76 -13.82 9.43 0.18
CA ASP A 76 -14.78 8.35 0.02
C ASP A 76 -14.39 7.42 -1.14
N VAL A 77 -14.50 6.11 -0.91
CA VAL A 77 -14.30 5.06 -1.93
C VAL A 77 -15.18 5.29 -3.16
N LEU A 78 -16.40 5.80 -2.98
CA LEU A 78 -17.33 6.03 -4.09
C LEU A 78 -16.81 7.11 -5.05
N GLN A 79 -16.14 8.14 -4.52
CA GLN A 79 -15.51 9.19 -5.33
C GLN A 79 -14.22 8.68 -5.99
N GLY A 80 -13.49 7.80 -5.30
CA GLY A 80 -12.29 7.15 -5.80
C GLY A 80 -12.54 5.97 -6.75
N ALA A 81 -13.78 5.48 -6.86
CA ALA A 81 -14.14 4.27 -7.60
C ALA A 81 -13.56 4.15 -9.03
N PRO A 82 -13.63 5.18 -9.91
CA PRO A 82 -13.02 5.10 -11.23
C PRO A 82 -11.50 4.95 -11.14
N HIS A 83 -10.84 5.68 -10.25
CA HIS A 83 -9.39 5.59 -10.05
C HIS A 83 -8.98 4.25 -9.43
N LEU A 84 -9.77 3.75 -8.48
CA LEU A 84 -9.59 2.43 -7.88
C LEU A 84 -9.70 1.33 -8.94
N LYS A 85 -10.63 1.47 -9.90
CA LYS A 85 -10.75 0.54 -11.03
C LYS A 85 -9.50 0.55 -11.91
N ASP A 86 -8.94 1.72 -12.19
CA ASP A 86 -7.70 1.82 -12.96
C ASP A 86 -6.52 1.17 -12.22
N LEU A 87 -6.42 1.40 -10.90
CA LEU A 87 -5.42 0.75 -10.05
C LEU A 87 -5.62 -0.77 -10.00
N VAL A 88 -6.85 -1.26 -9.85
CA VAL A 88 -7.16 -2.69 -9.87
C VAL A 88 -6.81 -3.32 -11.22
N ASN A 89 -7.10 -2.64 -12.32
CA ASN A 89 -6.73 -3.10 -13.66
C ASN A 89 -5.21 -3.13 -13.84
N GLN A 90 -4.51 -2.10 -13.37
CA GLN A 90 -3.06 -2.04 -13.40
C GLN A 90 -2.46 -3.17 -12.54
N ALA A 91 -2.89 -3.32 -11.30
CA ALA A 91 -2.38 -4.35 -10.38
C ALA A 91 -2.67 -5.77 -10.91
N GLY A 92 -3.84 -5.97 -11.50
CA GLY A 92 -4.28 -7.26 -12.02
C GLY A 92 -4.34 -8.32 -10.92
N ARG A 93 -3.68 -9.47 -11.14
CA ARG A 93 -3.61 -10.58 -10.16
C ARG A 93 -2.32 -10.55 -9.32
N ARG A 94 -1.54 -9.47 -9.41
CA ARG A 94 -0.23 -9.36 -8.75
C ARG A 94 -0.36 -9.01 -7.26
N ILE A 95 -1.42 -8.29 -6.89
CA ILE A 95 -1.69 -7.83 -5.52
C ILE A 95 -3.19 -7.61 -5.33
N ILE A 96 -3.69 -7.72 -4.10
CA ILE A 96 -5.10 -7.52 -3.78
C ILE A 96 -5.30 -6.08 -3.31
N ILE A 97 -6.15 -5.32 -4.01
CA ILE A 97 -6.56 -3.99 -3.57
C ILE A 97 -7.84 -4.12 -2.75
N MET A 98 -7.75 -3.72 -1.47
CA MET A 98 -8.86 -3.67 -0.53
C MET A 98 -9.36 -2.22 -0.41
N PRO A 99 -10.55 -1.90 -0.96
CA PRO A 99 -11.16 -0.60 -0.72
C PRO A 99 -11.43 -0.40 0.76
N GLY A 100 -10.82 0.63 1.36
CA GLY A 100 -11.02 1.04 2.75
C GLY A 100 -11.96 2.24 2.86
N LYS A 101 -12.80 2.26 3.90
CA LYS A 101 -13.89 3.24 4.09
C LYS A 101 -13.43 4.71 4.05
#